data_AF-A0A938NN07-F1
#
_entry.id   AF-A0A938NN07-F1
#
_cell.length_a   1.000
_cell.length_b   1.000
_cell.length_c   1.000
_cell.angle_alpha   90.00
_cell.angle_beta   90.00
_cell.angle_gamma   90.00
#
_symmetry.space_group_name_H-M   'P 1'
#
loop_
_entity.id
_entity.type
_entity.pdbx_description
1 polymer ?
#
loop_
_entity_poly.entity_id
_entity_poly.type
_entity_poly.pdbx_seq_one_letter_code
_entity_poly.pdbx_strand_id
1 'polypeptide(L)' 'MMKHSMIKLIVFDIDNTLAFPNQPIDEDIIRQLKLIESQGIKIALISGKPASYISGFARQ' A
#
# COMPACT_ATOMS: atom_id res chain seq x y z
N MET A 1 -12.45 -27.97 -12.81
CA MET A 1 -11.91 -26.68 -13.30
C MET A 1 -11.52 -25.83 -12.08
N MET A 2 -10.23 -25.66 -11.81
CA MET A 2 -9.80 -24.81 -10.68
C MET A 2 -10.05 -23.35 -11.06
N LYS A 3 -11.04 -22.72 -10.41
CA LYS A 3 -11.23 -21.27 -10.46
C LYS A 3 -9.92 -20.63 -9.97
N HIS A 4 -9.13 -20.05 -10.88
CA HIS A 4 -8.06 -19.16 -10.45
C HIS A 4 -8.72 -18.04 -9.66
N SER A 5 -8.41 -17.96 -8.37
CA SER A 5 -8.97 -16.94 -7.50
C SER A 5 -8.35 -15.61 -7.93
N MET A 6 -9.10 -14.83 -8.69
CA MET A 6 -8.71 -13.48 -9.09
C MET A 6 -8.41 -12.65 -7.83
N ILE A 7 -7.22 -12.07 -7.72
CA ILE A 7 -6.85 -11.18 -6.63
C ILE A 7 -7.75 -9.94 -6.72
N LYS A 8 -8.45 -9.63 -5.63
CA LYS A 8 -9.36 -8.46 -5.56
C LYS A 8 -8.93 -7.40 -4.56
N LEU A 9 -8.05 -7.78 -3.64
CA LEU A 9 -7.55 -6.94 -2.56
C LEU A 9 -6.11 -7.32 -2.29
N ILE A 10 -5.25 -6.32 -2.18
CA ILE A 10 -3.89 -6.46 -1.66
C ILE A 10 -3.77 -5.53 -0.45
N VAL A 11 -3.26 -6.07 0.65
CA VAL A 11 -3.04 -5.32 1.88
C VAL A 11 -1.54 -5.20 2.09
N PHE A 12 -1.05 -3.97 2.23
CA PHE A 12 0.36 -3.69 2.47
C PHE A 12 0.56 -3.15 3.87
N ASP A 13 1.56 -3.67 4.56
CA ASP A 13 2.17 -2.95 5.68
C ASP A 13 2.89 -1.70 5.15
N ILE A 14 3.20 -0.75 6.04
CA ILE A 14 3.84 0.52 5.66
C ILE A 14 5.34 0.47 5.96
N ASP A 15 5.72 0.37 7.23
CA ASP A 15 7.10 0.54 7.69
C ASP A 15 7.98 -0.65 7.26
N ASN A 16 9.10 -0.36 6.61
CA ASN A 16 10.00 -1.33 5.97
C ASN A 16 9.35 -2.23 4.90
N THR A 17 8.15 -1.89 4.44
CA THR A 17 7.46 -2.55 3.33
C THR A 17 7.28 -1.60 2.16
N LEU A 18 6.61 -0.46 2.38
CA LEU A 18 6.39 0.58 1.37
C LEU A 18 7.29 1.81 1.58
N ALA A 19 7.78 2.01 2.80
CA ALA A 19 8.64 3.14 3.15
C ALA A 19 9.56 2.80 4.31
N PHE A 20 10.70 3.49 4.44
CA PHE A 20 11.44 3.47 5.69
C PHE A 20 10.65 4.20 6.78
N PRO A 21 10.81 3.82 8.06
CA PRO A 21 10.13 4.51 9.16
C PRO A 21 10.38 6.03 9.14
N ASN A 22 9.31 6.81 9.30
CA ASN A 22 9.30 8.28 9.26
C ASN A 22 9.75 8.89 7.91
N GLN A 23 9.76 8.13 6.83
CA GLN A 23 10.04 8.65 5.49
C GLN A 23 8.86 8.41 4.56
N PRO A 24 8.56 9.32 3.63
CA PRO A 24 7.42 9.14 2.74
C PRO A 24 7.62 7.93 1.83
N ILE A 25 6.50 7.35 1.40
CA ILE A 25 6.51 6.35 0.33
C ILE A 25 7.07 7.02 -0.93
N ASP A 26 8.05 6.37 -1.54
CA ASP A 26 8.70 6.84 -2.76
C ASP A 26 7.69 6.99 -3.92
N GLU A 27 7.87 8.00 -4.76
CA GLU A 27 6.97 8.28 -5.89
C GLU A 27 6.87 7.10 -6.87
N ASP A 28 7.95 6.34 -7.07
CA ASP A 28 7.93 5.17 -7.93
C ASP A 28 7.10 4.04 -7.33
N ILE A 29 7.14 3.85 -6.00
CA ILE A 29 6.26 2.91 -5.30
C ILE A 29 4.80 3.35 -5.43
N ILE A 30 4.50 4.65 -5.25
CA ILE A 30 3.16 5.20 -5.45
C ILE A 30 2.66 4.94 -6.88
N ARG A 31 3.53 5.08 -7.88
CA ARG A 31 3.21 4.82 -9.28
C ARG A 31 2.85 3.35 -9.52
N GLN A 32 3.58 2.42 -8.91
CA GLN A 32 3.28 0.99 -8.98
C GLN A 32 1.95 0.64 -8.29
N LEU A 33 1.69 1.20 -7.11
CA LEU A 33 0.41 1.00 -6.41
C LEU A 33 -0.78 1.48 -7.25
N LYS A 34 -0.66 2.62 -7.92
CA LYS A 34 -1.69 3.12 -8.86
C LYS A 34 -1.89 2.22 -10.08
N LEU A 35 -0.81 1.61 -10.59
CA LEU A 35 -0.88 0.65 -11.70
C LEU A 35 -1.60 -0.65 -11.28
N ILE A 36 -1.45 -1.05 -10.02
CA ILE A 36 -2.19 -2.19 -9.45
C ILE A 36 -3.68 -1.81 -9.30
N GLU A 37 -3.99 -0.62 -8.75
CA GLU A 37 -5.38 -0.17 -8.60
C GLU A 37 -6.11 -0.03 -9.94
N SER A 38 -5.42 0.43 -10.99
CA SER A 38 -6.02 0.59 -12.33
C SER A 38 -6.47 -0.73 -12.96
N GLN A 39 -6.01 -1.88 -12.45
CA GLN A 39 -6.46 -3.22 -12.85
C GLN A 39 -7.74 -3.66 -12.14
N GLY A 40 -8.37 -2.78 -11.34
CA GLY A 40 -9.58 -3.09 -10.57
C GLY A 40 -9.32 -3.81 -9.24
N ILE A 41 -8.05 -3.89 -8.83
CA ILE A 41 -7.63 -4.46 -7.55
C ILE A 41 -7.71 -3.37 -6.48
N LYS A 42 -8.33 -3.65 -5.34
CA LYS A 42 -8.33 -2.70 -4.22
C LYS A 42 -7.02 -2.78 -3.46
N ILE A 43 -6.54 -1.64 -2.98
CA ILE A 43 -5.39 -1.57 -2.07
C ILE A 43 -5.86 -1.09 -0.70
N ALA A 44 -5.37 -1.76 0.35
CA ALA A 44 -5.50 -1.29 1.73
C ALA A 44 -4.12 -1.18 2.37
N LEU A 45 -3.96 -0.18 3.22
CA LEU A 45 -2.76 0.01 4.02
C LEU A 45 -3.07 -0.39 5.47
N ILE A 46 -2.21 -1.22 6.04
CA ILE A 46 -2.27 -1.63 7.45
C ILE A 46 -1.00 -1.14 8.15
N SER A 47 -1.14 -0.72 9.40
CA SER A 47 0.00 -0.37 10.24
C SER A 47 -0.41 -0.47 11.70
N GLY A 48 0.55 -0.78 12.57
CA GLY A 48 0.40 -0.63 14.02
C GLY A 48 0.46 0.82 14.49
N LYS A 49 0.69 1.79 13.60
CA LYS A 49 0.82 3.21 13.91
C LYS A 49 -0.55 3.92 13.93
N PRO A 50 -0.69 5.04 14.67
CA PRO A 50 -1.93 5.82 14.68
C PRO A 50 -2.31 6.35 13.29
N ALA A 51 -3.61 6.59 13.09
CA ALA A 51 -4.13 7.14 11.83
C ALA A 51 -3.48 8.47 11.43
N SER A 52 -3.02 9.29 12.39
CA SER A 52 -2.28 10.53 12.10
C SER A 52 -0.97 10.28 11.34
N TYR A 53 -0.21 9.25 11.72
CA TYR A 53 1.02 8.83 11.01
C TYR A 53 0.71 8.37 9.59
N ILE A 54 -0.36 7.58 9.44
CA ILE A 54 -0.79 7.02 8.15
C ILE A 54 -1.36 8.11 7.24
N SER A 55 -2.12 9.08 7.76
CA SER A 55 -2.65 10.22 7.00
C SER A 55 -1.55 11.14 6.45
N GLY A 56 -0.33 11.00 6.98
CA GLY A 56 0.89 11.59 6.44
C GLY A 56 1.50 10.82 5.27
N PHE A 57 1.09 9.56 5.07
CA PHE A 57 1.75 8.47 4.32
C PHE A 57 3.27 8.45 4.52
N ALA A 58 3.61 8.51 5.81
CA ALA A 58 4.95 8.64 6.38
C ALA A 58 5.59 10.01 6.13
N ARG A 59 5.12 11.04 6.85
CA ARG A 59 5.72 12.38 6.82
C ARG A 59 6.86 12.52 7.85
N GLN A 60 7.77 13.43 7.49
CA GLN A 60 9.00 13.95 8.13
C GLN A 60 8.99 13.98 9.66
#